data_AF-A0A917AAR3-F1
#
_entry.id   AF-A0A917AAR3-F1
#
_cell.length_a   1.000
_cell.length_b   1.000
_cell.length_c   1.000
_cell.angle_alpha   90.00
_cell.angle_beta   90.00
_cell.angle_gamma   90.00
#
_symmetry.space_group_name_H-M   'P 1'
#
loop_
_entity.id
_entity.type
_entity.pdbx_description
1 polymer ?
#
loop_
_entity_poly.entity_id
_entity_poly.type
_entity_poly.pdbx_seq_one_letter_code
_entity_poly.pdbx_strand_id
1 'polypeptide(L)'
;MAFTDQTLSVVIGGTSGIGLAVAQRLAARPGRVVTASRATGLDVADARAVAAWMAGLGPMDHVVFTAGSQAPGGPLAALDLSQARAAFDVKFWGAVAVAQAAAGLIRPGGTLTLTSGFLSRRATPGTLVKTAMNAALEATARVLAREFAPIRVNVVSPA
;
A
#
# COMPACT_ATOMS: atom_id res chain seq x y z
N MET A 1 19.92 2.80 4.91
CA MET A 1 20.25 3.71 3.81
C MET A 1 19.87 5.13 4.22
N ALA A 2 20.76 6.10 4.03
CA ALA A 2 20.45 7.52 4.21
C ALA A 2 19.78 8.08 2.95
N PHE A 3 18.96 9.12 3.08
CA PHE A 3 18.37 9.83 1.94
C PHE A 3 19.47 10.63 1.21
N THR A 4 19.46 10.57 -0.12
CA THR A 4 20.38 11.29 -1.01
C THR A 4 19.57 11.95 -2.13
N ASP A 5 20.18 12.84 -2.90
CA ASP A 5 19.49 13.50 -4.03
C ASP A 5 19.05 12.50 -5.13
N GLN A 6 19.61 11.29 -5.13
CA GLN A 6 19.21 10.19 -6.03
C GLN A 6 18.07 9.34 -5.48
N THR A 7 17.66 9.53 -4.23
CA THR A 7 16.61 8.74 -3.60
C THR A 7 15.26 9.01 -4.26
N LEU A 8 14.56 7.95 -4.64
CA LEU A 8 13.19 8.00 -5.17
C LEU A 8 12.24 7.31 -4.20
N SER A 9 11.29 8.07 -3.67
CA SER A 9 10.21 7.56 -2.84
C SER A 9 8.87 7.60 -3.59
N VAL A 10 8.14 6.50 -3.57
CA VAL A 10 6.83 6.33 -4.23
C VAL A 10 5.75 6.16 -3.17
N VAL A 11 4.69 6.96 -3.22
CA VAL A 11 3.57 6.90 -2.28
C VAL A 11 2.25 6.66 -3.03
N ILE A 12 1.79 5.42 -2.99
CA ILE A 12 0.50 5.00 -3.55
C ILE A 12 -0.61 5.33 -2.54
N GLY A 13 -1.61 6.08 -2.98
CA GLY A 13 -2.55 6.76 -2.10
C GLY A 13 -2.00 8.08 -1.53
N GLY A 14 -0.94 8.63 -2.13
CA GLY A 14 -0.23 9.82 -1.66
C GLY A 14 -0.93 11.17 -1.88
N THR A 15 -2.15 11.19 -2.42
CA THR A 15 -2.87 12.43 -2.77
C THR A 15 -3.83 12.93 -1.69
N SER A 16 -4.05 12.17 -0.61
CA SER A 16 -4.89 12.59 0.52
C SER A 16 -4.52 11.87 1.82
N GLY A 17 -5.06 12.34 2.95
CA GLY A 17 -4.98 11.69 4.25
C GLY A 17 -3.55 11.35 4.69
N ILE A 18 -3.36 10.12 5.21
CA ILE A 18 -2.07 9.62 5.69
C ILE A 18 -1.02 9.64 4.57
N GLY A 19 -1.39 9.23 3.35
CA GLY A 19 -0.45 9.18 2.23
C GLY A 19 0.08 10.55 1.86
N LEU A 20 -0.77 11.58 1.84
CA LEU A 20 -0.33 12.95 1.61
C LEU A 20 0.63 13.45 2.69
N ALA A 21 0.32 13.19 3.96
CA ALA A 21 1.21 13.57 5.06
C ALA A 21 2.58 12.86 4.96
N VAL A 22 2.60 11.58 4.58
CA VAL A 22 3.83 10.83 4.32
C VAL A 22 4.61 11.44 3.15
N ALA A 23 3.94 11.74 2.04
CA ALA A 23 4.57 12.35 0.87
C ALA A 23 5.22 13.71 1.21
N GLN A 24 4.51 14.55 1.96
CA GLN A 24 5.04 15.85 2.43
C GLN A 24 6.28 15.68 3.33
N ARG A 25 6.27 14.71 4.24
CA ARG A 25 7.43 14.44 5.11
C ARG A 25 8.62 13.85 4.36
N LEU A 26 8.37 13.06 3.32
CA LEU A 26 9.43 12.57 2.44
C LEU A 26 10.00 13.68 1.55
N ALA A 27 9.16 14.62 1.10
CA ALA A 27 9.59 15.76 0.28
C ALA A 27 10.48 16.75 1.05
N ALA A 28 10.46 16.71 2.38
CA ALA A 28 11.38 17.46 3.23
C ALA A 28 12.76 16.79 3.42
N ARG A 29 13.03 15.67 2.72
CA ARG A 29 14.30 14.95 2.72
C ARG A 29 14.95 15.02 1.33
N PRO A 30 16.28 14.79 1.21
CA PRO A 30 16.93 14.68 -0.08
C PRO A 30 16.27 13.64 -1.00
N GLY A 31 16.19 13.96 -2.29
CA GLY A 31 15.62 13.09 -3.32
C GLY A 31 14.27 13.56 -3.87
N ARG A 32 13.58 12.66 -4.56
CA ARG A 32 12.30 12.91 -5.24
C ARG A 32 11.18 12.06 -4.67
N VAL A 33 9.99 12.65 -4.55
CA VAL A 33 8.75 11.95 -4.17
C VAL A 33 7.80 11.91 -5.36
N VAL A 34 7.27 10.72 -5.66
CA VAL A 34 6.21 10.51 -6.65
C VAL A 34 4.99 9.96 -5.93
N THR A 35 3.84 10.61 -6.11
CA THR A 35 2.56 10.15 -5.57
C THR A 35 1.69 9.59 -6.68
N ALA A 36 0.90 8.56 -6.39
CA ALA A 36 -0.12 8.09 -7.31
C ALA A 36 -1.42 7.71 -6.60
N SER A 37 -2.54 7.95 -7.27
CA SER A 37 -3.88 7.49 -6.91
C SER A 37 -4.80 7.59 -8.12
N ARG A 38 -6.09 7.29 -7.93
CA ARG A 38 -7.11 7.52 -8.98
C ARG A 38 -7.16 8.98 -9.43
N ALA A 39 -6.86 9.94 -8.53
CA ALA A 39 -6.82 11.37 -8.88
C ALA A 39 -5.66 11.72 -9.83
N THR A 40 -4.62 10.89 -9.91
CA THR A 40 -3.50 11.02 -10.84
C THR A 40 -3.55 9.96 -11.95
N GLY A 41 -4.70 9.31 -12.15
CA GLY A 41 -4.92 8.33 -13.21
C GLY A 41 -4.46 6.89 -12.93
N LEU A 42 -4.04 6.55 -11.70
CA LEU A 42 -3.69 5.17 -11.35
C LEU A 42 -4.77 4.50 -10.50
N ASP A 43 -5.44 3.49 -11.06
CA ASP A 43 -6.25 2.55 -10.28
C ASP A 43 -5.42 1.34 -9.88
N VAL A 44 -5.31 1.10 -8.58
CA VAL A 44 -4.52 -0.01 -8.03
C VAL A 44 -5.24 -1.36 -8.17
N ALA A 45 -6.54 -1.36 -8.45
CA ALA A 45 -7.27 -2.60 -8.74
C ALA A 45 -6.93 -3.16 -10.14
N ASP A 46 -6.34 -2.36 -11.04
CA ASP A 46 -5.81 -2.82 -12.32
C ASP A 46 -4.32 -3.13 -12.19
N ALA A 47 -4.01 -4.40 -11.96
CA ALA A 47 -2.63 -4.87 -11.80
C ALA A 47 -1.75 -4.61 -13.05
N ARG A 48 -2.32 -4.58 -14.26
CA ARG A 48 -1.56 -4.28 -15.49
C ARG A 48 -1.19 -2.81 -15.54
N ALA A 49 -2.13 -1.93 -15.21
CA ALA A 49 -1.86 -0.49 -15.10
C ALA A 49 -0.80 -0.20 -14.04
N VAL A 50 -0.86 -0.85 -12.87
CA VAL A 50 0.16 -0.74 -11.81
C VAL A 50 1.53 -1.17 -12.32
N ALA A 51 1.62 -2.33 -12.97
CA ALA A 51 2.88 -2.84 -13.51
C ALA A 51 3.49 -1.88 -14.55
N ALA A 52 2.69 -1.43 -15.51
CA ALA A 52 3.15 -0.49 -16.54
C ALA A 52 3.60 0.86 -15.95
N TRP A 53 2.84 1.38 -14.99
CA TRP A 53 3.17 2.65 -14.33
C TRP A 53 4.46 2.57 -13.52
N MET A 54 4.66 1.50 -12.73
CA MET A 54 5.90 1.31 -11.96
C MET A 54 7.11 1.08 -12.86
N ALA A 55 6.96 0.29 -13.93
CA ALA A 55 8.02 0.10 -14.91
C ALA A 55 8.48 1.43 -15.55
N GLY A 56 7.53 2.32 -15.84
CA GLY A 56 7.82 3.65 -16.37
C GLY A 56 8.59 4.57 -15.40
N LEU A 57 8.51 4.33 -14.08
CA LEU A 57 9.32 5.06 -13.10
C LEU A 57 10.75 4.54 -13.00
N GLY A 58 10.97 3.26 -13.27
CA GLY A 58 12.26 2.59 -13.13
C GLY A 58 12.66 2.35 -11.65
N PRO A 59 13.97 2.18 -11.37
CA PRO A 59 14.43 1.82 -10.03
C PRO A 59 14.13 2.89 -8.96
N MET A 60 13.73 2.44 -7.77
CA MET A 60 13.25 3.27 -6.66
C MET A 60 13.79 2.77 -5.30
N ASP A 61 13.63 3.55 -4.23
CA ASP A 61 14.22 3.22 -2.92
C ASP A 61 13.16 2.90 -1.87
N HIS A 62 12.08 3.67 -1.84
CA HIS A 62 11.02 3.52 -0.83
C HIS A 62 9.65 3.48 -1.50
N VAL A 63 8.88 2.43 -1.24
CA VAL A 63 7.48 2.32 -1.68
C VAL A 63 6.60 2.33 -0.44
N VAL A 64 5.58 3.19 -0.44
CA VAL A 64 4.58 3.28 0.62
C VAL A 64 3.20 3.10 -0.01
N PHE A 65 2.40 2.20 0.56
CA PHE A 65 1.02 1.95 0.13
C PHE A 65 0.03 2.33 1.22
N THR A 66 -0.81 3.34 0.94
CA THR A 66 -1.87 3.84 1.82
C THR A 66 -3.25 3.87 1.13
N ALA A 67 -3.37 3.36 -0.09
CA ALA A 67 -4.64 3.32 -0.82
C ALA A 67 -5.64 2.30 -0.21
N GLY A 68 -6.94 2.48 -0.48
CA GLY A 68 -7.99 1.59 0.02
C GLY A 68 -8.51 1.95 1.42
N SER A 69 -9.00 3.19 1.60
CA SER A 69 -9.57 3.63 2.88
C SER A 69 -11.00 3.14 3.15
N GLN A 70 -11.74 2.78 2.09
CA GLN A 70 -13.17 2.46 2.13
C GLN A 70 -13.42 0.95 2.16
N ALA A 71 -14.45 0.53 2.91
CA ALA A 71 -14.96 -0.84 2.93
C ALA A 71 -16.42 -0.81 3.38
N PRO A 72 -17.29 -1.69 2.85
CA PRO A 72 -18.65 -1.82 3.38
C PRO A 72 -18.61 -2.29 4.84
N GLY A 73 -19.52 -1.75 5.65
CA GLY A 73 -19.71 -2.12 7.04
C GLY A 73 -21.15 -2.58 7.30
N GLY A 74 -21.41 -3.00 8.54
CA GLY A 74 -22.72 -3.46 8.99
C GLY A 74 -22.82 -4.98 9.17
N PRO A 75 -24.00 -5.47 9.59
CA PRO A 75 -24.21 -6.89 9.91
C PRO A 75 -23.87 -7.80 8.73
N LEU A 76 -23.29 -8.98 9.01
CA LEU A 76 -22.95 -9.97 7.98
C LEU A 76 -24.16 -10.34 7.10
N ALA A 77 -25.35 -10.44 7.70
CA ALA A 77 -26.58 -10.78 6.98
C ALA A 77 -26.97 -9.75 5.90
N ALA A 78 -26.50 -8.50 6.00
CA ALA A 78 -26.78 -7.42 5.06
C ALA A 78 -25.56 -7.06 4.20
N LEU A 79 -24.47 -7.83 4.27
CA LEU A 79 -23.24 -7.52 3.56
C LEU A 79 -23.39 -7.81 2.06
N ASP A 80 -23.21 -6.77 1.24
CA ASP A 80 -23.05 -6.92 -0.19
C ASP A 80 -21.63 -7.47 -0.50
N LEU A 81 -21.59 -8.74 -0.93
CA LEU A 81 -20.32 -9.41 -1.25
C LEU A 81 -19.62 -8.81 -2.46
N SER A 82 -20.33 -8.17 -3.40
CA SER A 82 -19.71 -7.51 -4.55
C SER A 82 -18.90 -6.29 -4.09
N GLN A 83 -19.47 -5.48 -3.19
CA GLN A 83 -18.78 -4.34 -2.57
C GLN A 83 -17.63 -4.80 -1.67
N ALA A 84 -17.79 -5.93 -0.97
CA ALA A 84 -16.73 -6.50 -0.16
C ALA A 84 -15.53 -6.92 -1.02
N ARG A 85 -15.77 -7.58 -2.15
CA ARG A 85 -14.73 -7.96 -3.12
C ARG A 85 -14.05 -6.74 -3.72
N ALA A 86 -14.81 -5.73 -4.16
CA ALA A 86 -14.24 -4.49 -4.68
C ALA A 86 -13.34 -3.77 -3.67
N ALA A 87 -13.71 -3.76 -2.38
CA ALA A 87 -12.85 -3.22 -1.33
C ALA A 87 -11.53 -4.01 -1.18
N PHE A 88 -11.61 -5.35 -1.26
CA PHE A 88 -10.44 -6.23 -1.28
C PHE A 88 -9.55 -5.99 -2.50
N ASP A 89 -10.13 -5.83 -3.68
CA ASP A 89 -9.41 -5.57 -4.93
C ASP A 89 -8.56 -4.31 -4.82
N VAL A 90 -9.07 -3.27 -4.17
CA VAL A 90 -8.32 -2.03 -3.95
C VAL A 90 -7.28 -2.18 -2.82
N LYS A 91 -7.70 -2.54 -1.61
CA LYS A 91 -6.83 -2.45 -0.43
C LYS A 91 -5.83 -3.59 -0.36
N PHE A 92 -6.30 -4.83 -0.54
CA PHE A 92 -5.47 -6.02 -0.41
C PHE A 92 -4.77 -6.34 -1.74
N TRP A 93 -5.53 -6.61 -2.80
CA TRP A 93 -4.93 -6.99 -4.08
C TRP A 93 -4.16 -5.84 -4.72
N GLY A 94 -4.62 -4.59 -4.58
CA GLY A 94 -3.84 -3.44 -5.01
C GLY A 94 -2.49 -3.31 -4.31
N ALA A 95 -2.41 -3.63 -3.01
CA ALA A 95 -1.13 -3.67 -2.29
C ALA A 95 -0.22 -4.80 -2.80
N VAL A 96 -0.79 -5.97 -3.08
CA VAL A 96 -0.07 -7.12 -3.65
C VAL A 96 0.43 -6.79 -5.07
N ALA A 97 -0.40 -6.17 -5.91
CA ALA A 97 -0.03 -5.76 -7.26
C ALA A 97 1.12 -4.74 -7.24
N VAL A 98 1.06 -3.76 -6.33
CA VAL A 98 2.16 -2.80 -6.11
C VAL A 98 3.42 -3.50 -5.63
N ALA A 99 3.31 -4.43 -4.67
CA ALA A 99 4.47 -5.19 -4.18
C ALA A 99 5.11 -6.02 -5.30
N GLN A 100 4.28 -6.71 -6.11
CA GLN A 100 4.73 -7.52 -7.24
C GLN A 100 5.40 -6.66 -8.32
N ALA A 101 4.81 -5.52 -8.68
CA ALA A 101 5.37 -4.61 -9.68
C ALA A 101 6.66 -3.91 -9.20
N ALA A 102 6.78 -3.65 -7.90
CA ALA A 102 7.99 -3.10 -7.30
C ALA A 102 9.09 -4.16 -7.10
N ALA A 103 8.77 -5.45 -7.21
CA ALA A 103 9.74 -6.53 -7.07
C ALA A 103 10.82 -6.39 -8.15
N GLY A 104 12.08 -6.28 -7.72
CA GLY A 104 13.22 -6.04 -8.62
C GLY A 104 13.45 -4.57 -9.02
N LEU A 105 12.52 -3.65 -8.72
CA LEU A 105 12.73 -2.21 -8.91
C LEU A 105 13.24 -1.50 -7.65
N ILE A 106 12.98 -2.07 -6.46
CA ILE A 106 13.47 -1.51 -5.20
C ILE A 106 14.98 -1.77 -5.08
N ARG A 107 15.77 -0.70 -5.01
CA ARG A 107 17.23 -0.75 -4.86
C ARG A 107 17.66 -1.40 -3.54
N PRO A 108 18.87 -2.00 -3.48
CA PRO A 108 19.42 -2.53 -2.23
C PRO A 108 19.38 -1.52 -1.08
N GLY A 109 18.91 -1.94 0.09
CA GLY A 109 18.71 -1.08 1.26
C GLY A 109 17.39 -0.30 1.29
N GLY A 110 16.56 -0.46 0.25
CA GLY A 110 15.22 0.12 0.14
C GLY A 110 14.16 -0.55 1.01
N THR A 111 12.90 -0.10 0.85
CA THR A 111 11.77 -0.55 1.67
C THR A 111 10.44 -0.61 0.94
N LEU A 112 9.58 -1.55 1.35
CA LEU A 112 8.14 -1.52 1.11
C LEU A 112 7.40 -1.33 2.45
N THR A 113 6.54 -0.33 2.53
CA THR A 113 5.69 -0.08 3.70
C THR A 113 4.21 -0.16 3.32
N LEU A 114 3.50 -1.13 3.90
CA LEU A 114 2.06 -1.32 3.71
C LEU A 114 1.26 -0.65 4.84
N THR A 115 -0.04 -0.51 4.66
CA THR A 115 -0.95 0.07 5.67
C THR A 115 -2.09 -0.90 5.99
N SER A 116 -2.16 -1.38 7.24
CA SER A 116 -3.28 -2.16 7.77
C SER A 116 -4.28 -1.26 8.51
N GLY A 117 -4.40 -1.44 9.84
CA GLY A 117 -5.24 -0.69 10.76
C GLY A 117 -5.64 -1.54 11.97
N PHE A 118 -5.88 -0.92 13.12
CA PHE A 118 -6.09 -1.58 14.42
C PHE A 118 -7.16 -2.69 14.43
N LEU A 119 -8.15 -2.59 13.52
CA LEU A 119 -9.17 -3.61 13.32
C LEU A 119 -8.61 -4.98 12.94
N SER A 120 -7.35 -5.12 12.51
CA SER A 120 -6.70 -6.43 12.32
C SER A 120 -6.71 -7.29 13.58
N ARG A 121 -6.71 -6.65 14.76
CA ARG A 121 -6.56 -7.30 16.07
C ARG A 121 -7.73 -7.02 17.01
N ARG A 122 -8.66 -6.14 16.64
CA ARG A 122 -9.85 -5.81 17.44
C ARG A 122 -11.12 -6.24 16.73
N ALA A 123 -11.75 -7.30 17.24
CA ALA A 123 -13.06 -7.73 16.80
C ALA A 123 -14.11 -6.65 17.14
N THR A 124 -14.71 -6.07 16.10
CA THR A 124 -15.78 -5.07 16.24
C THR A 124 -16.95 -5.49 15.35
N PRO A 125 -18.19 -5.58 15.88
CA PRO A 125 -19.35 -5.89 15.05
C PRO A 125 -19.46 -4.94 13.86
N GLY A 126 -19.77 -5.49 12.69
CA GLY A 126 -19.95 -4.72 11.47
C GLY A 126 -18.67 -4.31 10.73
N THR A 127 -17.49 -4.75 11.16
CA THR A 127 -16.21 -4.38 10.51
C THR A 127 -15.53 -5.54 9.79
N LEU A 128 -16.26 -6.62 9.45
CA LEU A 128 -15.70 -7.88 8.93
C LEU A 128 -14.73 -7.65 7.77
N VAL A 129 -15.16 -6.92 6.74
CA VAL A 129 -14.36 -6.72 5.51
C VAL A 129 -13.06 -5.98 5.82
N LYS A 130 -13.13 -4.87 6.56
CA LYS A 130 -11.93 -4.09 6.93
C LYS A 130 -10.99 -4.87 7.87
N THR A 131 -11.55 -5.65 8.79
CA THR A 131 -10.80 -6.54 9.70
C THR A 131 -10.01 -7.57 8.90
N ALA A 132 -10.68 -8.27 7.99
CA ALA A 132 -10.08 -9.31 7.17
C ALA A 132 -8.97 -8.76 6.26
N MET A 133 -9.20 -7.64 5.56
CA MET A 133 -8.18 -7.00 4.73
C MET A 133 -6.95 -6.58 5.54
N ASN A 134 -7.15 -5.98 6.72
CA ASN A 134 -6.04 -5.54 7.58
C ASN A 134 -5.22 -6.73 8.09
N ALA A 135 -5.89 -7.80 8.54
CA ALA A 135 -5.21 -9.01 9.00
C ALA A 135 -4.45 -9.71 7.86
N ALA A 136 -5.05 -9.78 6.67
CA ALA A 136 -4.40 -10.32 5.47
C ALA A 136 -3.13 -9.55 5.12
N LEU A 137 -3.18 -8.21 5.10
CA LEU A 137 -2.00 -7.37 4.84
C LEU A 137 -0.89 -7.57 5.88
N GLU A 138 -1.22 -7.74 7.15
CA GLU A 138 -0.22 -8.02 8.19
C GLU A 138 0.46 -9.38 7.99
N ALA A 139 -0.30 -10.40 7.56
CA ALA A 139 0.24 -11.71 7.21
C ALA A 139 1.12 -11.64 5.95
N THR A 140 0.64 -10.98 4.90
CA THR A 140 1.39 -10.76 3.65
C THR A 140 2.70 -10.04 3.90
N ALA A 141 2.72 -9.00 4.74
CA ALA A 141 3.95 -8.27 5.06
C ALA A 141 5.05 -9.18 5.64
N ARG A 142 4.69 -10.15 6.48
CA ARG A 142 5.65 -11.12 7.06
C ARG A 142 6.22 -12.05 5.99
N VAL A 143 5.41 -12.48 5.04
CA VAL A 143 5.86 -13.32 3.91
C VAL A 143 6.79 -12.52 3.01
N LEU A 144 6.35 -11.33 2.57
CA LEU A 144 7.14 -10.47 1.68
C LEU A 144 8.45 -10.01 2.32
N ALA A 145 8.50 -9.80 3.63
CA ALA A 145 9.75 -9.46 4.32
C ALA A 145 10.82 -10.56 4.17
N ARG A 146 10.41 -11.83 4.05
CA ARG A 146 11.34 -12.94 3.81
C ARG A 146 11.66 -13.11 2.33
N GLU A 147 10.67 -12.98 1.47
CA GLU A 147 10.84 -13.13 0.01
C GLU A 147 11.68 -11.99 -0.59
N PHE A 148 11.56 -10.78 -0.08
CA PHE A 148 12.25 -9.60 -0.61
C PHE A 148 13.61 -9.34 0.05
N ALA A 149 14.03 -10.16 1.02
CA ALA A 149 15.30 -9.95 1.72
C ALA A 149 16.46 -9.78 0.73
N PRO A 150 17.32 -8.74 0.89
CA PRO A 150 17.48 -7.88 2.07
C PRO A 150 16.61 -6.60 2.11
N ILE A 151 15.68 -6.40 1.17
CA ILE A 151 14.73 -5.27 1.21
C ILE A 151 13.79 -5.47 2.41
N ARG A 152 13.53 -4.38 3.15
CA ARG A 152 12.67 -4.44 4.33
C ARG A 152 11.21 -4.24 3.93
N VAL A 153 10.34 -5.13 4.39
CA VAL A 153 8.89 -4.98 4.25
C VAL A 153 8.27 -4.81 5.63
N ASN A 154 7.48 -3.75 5.81
CA ASN A 154 6.81 -3.45 7.09
C ASN A 154 5.35 -3.06 6.84
N VAL A 155 4.56 -3.07 7.90
CA VAL A 155 3.16 -2.63 7.89
C VAL A 155 2.91 -1.66 9.04
N VAL A 156 2.25 -0.55 8.75
CA VAL A 156 1.78 0.41 9.76
C VAL A 156 0.30 0.16 10.02
N SER A 157 -0.09 0.14 11.29
CA SER A 157 -1.48 -0.08 11.73
C SER A 157 -2.03 1.18 12.41
N PRO A 158 -2.59 2.15 11.66
CA PRO A 158 -3.27 3.31 12.25
C PRO A 158 -4.49 2.93 13.11
N ALA A 159 -4.88 3.87 13.97
CA ALA A 159 -6.17 3.85 14.66
C ALA A 159 -7.33 4.22 13.74
#